data_AF-A0A3N7GRS0-F1
#
_entry.id   AF-A0A3N7GRS0-F1
#
_cell.length_a   1.000
_cell.length_b   1.000
_cell.length_c   1.000
_cell.angle_alpha   90.00
_cell.angle_beta   90.00
_cell.angle_gamma   90.00
#
_symmetry.space_group_name_H-M   'P 1'
#
loop_
_entity.id
_entity.type
_entity.pdbx_description
1 polymer ?
#
loop_
_entity_poly.entity_id
_entity_poly.type
_entity_poly.pdbx_seq_one_letter_code
_entity_poly.pdbx_strand_id
1 'polypeptide(L)'
;MISMRQRTSFVPDVMPHLSAGRHRNPRRGACFMEFASYLAGERWSDHPACTDRTLAALARGVNDLVSDGRRDELVEHVPRAVGLRGGDEVALVVAVRAAVTALPIASLERQRVLAAGILSLCALLERRGVPSHDLREEAHRALDEVPDAARWARTHIASIPSRRARIDGISCELVVATAVVGAARACVDDPDTHLIRMLTAAVDDVERLLRPASPATTPLEARIPAPAAL
;
A
#
# COMPACT_ATOMS: atom_id res chain seq x y z
N MET A 1 12.44 -15.09 31.35
CA MET A 1 11.73 -16.18 30.65
C MET A 1 10.81 -15.55 29.61
N ILE A 2 11.21 -15.57 28.34
CA ILE A 2 10.36 -15.12 27.23
C ILE A 2 9.29 -16.20 27.06
N SER A 3 8.05 -15.87 27.40
CA SER A 3 6.90 -16.74 27.15
C SER A 3 6.68 -16.78 25.63
N MET A 4 7.14 -17.86 24.99
CA MET A 4 6.69 -18.22 23.65
C MET A 4 5.19 -18.53 23.75
N ARG A 5 4.34 -17.54 23.43
CA ARG A 5 2.93 -17.81 23.14
C ARG A 5 2.89 -18.81 21.99
N GLN A 6 2.50 -20.05 22.29
CA GLN A 6 2.14 -21.03 21.28
C GLN A 6 1.07 -20.39 20.38
N ARG A 7 1.40 -20.19 19.10
CA ARG A 7 0.40 -19.88 18.09
C ARG A 7 -0.45 -21.15 17.94
N THR A 8 -1.64 -21.15 18.53
CA THR A 8 -2.65 -22.14 18.16
C THR A 8 -2.89 -22.01 16.66
N SER A 9 -2.92 -23.13 15.94
CA SER A 9 -3.28 -23.14 14.52
C SER A 9 -4.72 -22.64 14.41
N PHE A 10 -4.90 -21.39 13.99
CA PHE A 10 -6.22 -20.83 13.74
C PHE A 10 -6.68 -21.32 12.36
N VAL A 11 -7.83 -22.00 12.33
CA VAL A 11 -8.47 -22.45 11.10
C VAL A 11 -9.78 -21.68 10.94
N PRO A 12 -9.97 -20.90 9.86
CA PRO A 12 -11.23 -20.24 9.57
C PRO A 12 -12.41 -21.21 9.44
N ASP A 13 -13.50 -20.96 10.18
CA ASP A 13 -14.74 -21.75 10.11
C ASP A 13 -15.61 -21.41 8.89
N VAL A 14 -15.49 -20.18 8.38
CA VAL A 14 -16.27 -19.67 7.23
C VAL A 14 -15.37 -18.74 6.41
N MET A 15 -15.45 -18.82 5.09
CA MET A 15 -14.79 -17.85 4.20
C MET A 15 -15.79 -16.72 3.86
N PRO A 16 -15.56 -15.47 4.31
CA PRO A 16 -16.45 -14.35 4.00
C PRO A 16 -16.29 -13.88 2.55
N HIS A 17 -17.38 -13.38 1.97
CA HIS A 17 -17.33 -12.63 0.71
C HIS A 17 -17.00 -11.16 0.98
N LEU A 18 -16.24 -10.55 0.07
CA LEU A 18 -15.94 -9.12 0.18
C LEU A 18 -17.18 -8.28 -0.09
N SER A 19 -17.36 -7.23 0.69
CA SER A 19 -18.44 -6.26 0.57
C SER A 19 -18.00 -4.89 1.10
N ALA A 20 -18.67 -3.83 0.65
CA ALA A 20 -18.34 -2.46 1.06
C ALA A 20 -18.75 -2.19 2.52
N GLY A 21 -17.95 -1.38 3.21
CA GLY A 21 -18.26 -0.91 4.56
C GLY A 21 -17.97 -1.95 5.65
N ARG A 22 -18.40 -1.64 6.88
CA ARG A 22 -18.06 -2.39 8.08
C ARG A 22 -19.09 -3.45 8.43
N HIS A 23 -18.64 -4.62 8.87
CA HIS A 23 -19.47 -5.77 9.18
C HIS A 23 -19.34 -6.21 10.63
N ARG A 24 -20.39 -6.85 11.15
CA ARG A 24 -20.43 -7.31 12.55
C ARG A 24 -19.73 -8.66 12.76
N ASN A 25 -19.64 -9.49 11.73
CA ASN A 25 -19.06 -10.84 11.80
C ASN A 25 -18.85 -11.44 10.39
N PRO A 26 -18.01 -12.49 10.24
CA PRO A 26 -17.69 -13.10 8.94
C PRO A 26 -18.89 -13.65 8.16
N ARG A 27 -19.99 -14.01 8.81
CA ARG A 27 -21.18 -14.55 8.14
C ARG A 27 -22.01 -13.47 7.42
N ARG A 28 -21.70 -12.19 7.64
CA ARG A 28 -22.39 -11.05 7.05
C ARG A 28 -21.60 -10.42 5.89
N GLY A 29 -20.53 -11.06 5.45
CA GLY A 29 -19.51 -10.46 4.58
C GLY A 29 -18.37 -9.85 5.40
N ALA A 30 -17.39 -9.32 4.67
CA ALA A 30 -16.24 -8.64 5.23
C ALA A 30 -15.83 -7.47 4.34
N CYS A 31 -15.33 -6.38 4.91
CA CYS A 31 -14.40 -5.54 4.18
C CYS A 31 -13.05 -6.24 4.04
N PHE A 32 -12.19 -5.72 3.19
CA PHE A 32 -10.84 -6.25 2.99
C PHE A 32 -10.07 -6.44 4.31
N MET A 33 -10.08 -5.44 5.19
CA MET A 33 -9.30 -5.47 6.43
C MET A 33 -9.92 -6.33 7.52
N GLU A 34 -11.25 -6.47 7.55
CA GLU A 34 -11.92 -7.44 8.41
C GLU A 34 -11.51 -8.87 8.04
N PHE A 35 -11.50 -9.17 6.74
CA PHE A 35 -11.04 -10.45 6.24
C PHE A 35 -9.54 -10.68 6.54
N ALA A 36 -8.69 -9.67 6.35
CA ALA A 36 -7.29 -9.76 6.73
C ALA A 36 -7.11 -10.03 8.24
N SER A 37 -7.86 -9.33 9.11
CA SER A 37 -7.84 -9.55 10.56
C SER A 37 -8.22 -10.99 10.91
N TYR A 38 -9.22 -11.52 10.21
CA TYR A 38 -9.72 -12.87 10.40
C TYR A 38 -8.68 -13.91 9.99
N LEU A 39 -8.06 -13.77 8.81
CA LEU A 39 -6.98 -14.66 8.37
C LEU A 39 -5.74 -14.59 9.26
N ALA A 40 -5.46 -13.43 9.85
CA ALA A 40 -4.36 -13.26 10.80
C ALA A 40 -4.64 -13.88 12.18
N GLY A 41 -5.86 -14.38 12.43
CA GLY A 41 -6.29 -14.87 13.75
C GLY A 41 -6.44 -13.74 14.78
N GLU A 42 -6.59 -12.50 14.32
CA GLU A 42 -6.82 -11.34 15.18
C GLU A 42 -8.31 -11.21 15.54
N ARG A 43 -8.61 -10.29 16.47
CA ARG A 43 -10.01 -9.90 16.73
C ARG A 43 -10.58 -9.26 15.46
N TRP A 44 -11.79 -9.67 15.08
CA TRP A 44 -12.55 -9.08 13.96
C TRP A 44 -12.55 -7.55 14.03
N SER A 45 -11.87 -6.92 13.07
CA SER A 45 -11.66 -5.48 13.01
C SER A 45 -11.32 -5.04 11.59
N ASP A 46 -11.86 -3.91 11.15
CA ASP A 46 -11.44 -3.22 9.93
C ASP A 46 -10.16 -2.39 10.16
N HIS A 47 -9.64 -2.35 11.38
CA HIS A 47 -8.37 -1.74 11.76
C HIS A 47 -7.47 -2.79 12.44
N PRO A 48 -6.99 -3.81 11.70
CA PRO A 48 -6.16 -4.87 12.26
C PRO A 48 -4.78 -4.38 12.67
N ALA A 49 -4.13 -5.09 13.58
CA ALA A 49 -2.72 -4.89 13.93
C ALA A 49 -1.77 -5.62 12.97
N CYS A 50 -2.29 -6.57 12.17
CA CYS A 50 -1.51 -7.38 11.23
C CYS A 50 -1.01 -6.63 10.00
N THR A 51 -1.49 -5.41 9.75
CA THR A 51 -1.18 -4.61 8.57
C THR A 51 -0.88 -3.17 8.96
N ASP A 52 0.03 -2.51 8.26
CA ASP A 52 0.30 -1.08 8.44
C ASP A 52 -0.99 -0.24 8.29
N ARG A 53 -1.11 0.82 9.09
CA ARG A 53 -2.33 1.65 9.15
C ARG A 53 -2.64 2.32 7.81
N THR A 54 -1.62 2.80 7.10
CA THR A 54 -1.80 3.52 5.83
C THR A 54 -2.17 2.55 4.71
N LEU A 55 -1.53 1.36 4.69
CA LEU A 55 -1.93 0.28 3.78
C LEU A 55 -3.36 -0.20 4.07
N ALA A 56 -3.74 -0.33 5.35
CA ALA A 56 -5.10 -0.67 5.75
C ALA A 56 -6.12 0.40 5.35
N ALA A 57 -5.76 1.69 5.40
CA ALA A 57 -6.60 2.77 4.90
C ALA A 57 -6.77 2.71 3.37
N LEU A 58 -5.69 2.47 2.62
CA LEU A 58 -5.76 2.27 1.17
C LEU A 58 -6.67 1.10 0.82
N ALA A 59 -6.45 -0.06 1.42
CA ALA A 59 -7.20 -1.28 1.12
C ALA A 59 -8.69 -1.14 1.44
N ARG A 60 -9.06 -0.48 2.55
CA ARG A 60 -10.46 -0.17 2.86
C ARG A 60 -11.07 0.79 1.84
N GLY A 61 -10.36 1.86 1.49
CA GLY A 61 -10.84 2.83 0.52
C GLY A 61 -11.05 2.22 -0.87
N VAL A 62 -10.10 1.40 -1.34
CA VAL A 62 -10.21 0.66 -2.60
C VAL A 62 -11.36 -0.34 -2.53
N ASN A 63 -11.46 -1.11 -1.45
CA ASN A 63 -12.60 -1.99 -1.23
C ASN A 63 -13.88 -1.17 -1.38
N ASP A 64 -14.13 -0.19 -0.54
CA ASP A 64 -15.42 0.51 -0.48
C ASP A 64 -15.82 1.23 -1.78
N LEU A 65 -14.89 1.50 -2.69
CA LEU A 65 -15.15 2.27 -3.92
C LEU A 65 -15.05 1.46 -5.23
N VAL A 66 -14.47 0.26 -5.22
CA VAL A 66 -14.56 -0.67 -6.35
C VAL A 66 -16.01 -1.15 -6.50
N SER A 67 -16.48 -1.34 -7.74
CA SER A 67 -17.81 -1.87 -7.99
C SER A 67 -17.97 -3.31 -7.48
N ASP A 68 -19.20 -3.68 -7.12
CA ASP A 68 -19.48 -5.02 -6.57
C ASP A 68 -19.13 -6.15 -7.54
N GLY A 69 -19.24 -5.93 -8.85
CA GLY A 69 -18.88 -6.92 -9.87
C GLY A 69 -17.38 -7.22 -9.99
N ARG A 70 -16.53 -6.34 -9.47
CA ARG A 70 -15.06 -6.46 -9.53
C ARG A 70 -14.40 -6.65 -8.16
N ARG A 71 -15.18 -6.51 -7.08
CA ARG A 71 -14.68 -6.56 -5.70
C ARG A 71 -13.99 -7.88 -5.35
N ASP A 72 -14.42 -9.00 -5.94
CA ASP A 72 -13.81 -10.30 -5.72
C ASP A 72 -12.36 -10.40 -6.26
N GLU A 73 -11.96 -9.53 -7.19
CA GLU A 73 -10.56 -9.42 -7.65
C GLU A 73 -9.63 -9.03 -6.48
N LEU A 74 -10.14 -8.35 -5.45
CA LEU A 74 -9.35 -7.95 -4.30
C LEU A 74 -9.01 -9.13 -3.35
N VAL A 75 -9.72 -10.27 -3.46
CA VAL A 75 -9.59 -11.42 -2.55
C VAL A 75 -8.15 -11.97 -2.55
N GLU A 76 -7.48 -11.98 -3.71
CA GLU A 76 -6.10 -12.47 -3.81
C GLU A 76 -5.09 -11.62 -3.03
N HIS A 77 -5.41 -10.34 -2.79
CA HIS A 77 -4.53 -9.42 -2.06
C HIS A 77 -4.75 -9.49 -0.53
N VAL A 78 -5.90 -9.99 -0.07
CA VAL A 78 -6.21 -10.10 1.36
C VAL A 78 -5.14 -10.88 2.14
N PRO A 79 -4.74 -12.11 1.76
CA PRO A 79 -3.69 -12.82 2.48
C PRO A 79 -2.32 -12.16 2.34
N ARG A 80 -2.06 -11.46 1.22
CA ARG A 80 -0.79 -10.77 0.97
C ARG A 80 -0.58 -9.59 1.91
N ALA A 81 -1.65 -8.91 2.30
CA ALA A 81 -1.60 -7.80 3.27
C ALA A 81 -1.31 -8.24 4.72
N VAL A 82 -1.49 -9.53 5.03
CA VAL A 82 -1.26 -10.06 6.38
C VAL A 82 0.25 -10.08 6.67
N GLY A 83 0.63 -9.43 7.77
CA GLY A 83 2.02 -9.34 8.20
C GLY A 83 2.81 -8.22 7.53
N LEU A 84 2.21 -7.45 6.60
CA LEU A 84 2.81 -6.23 6.04
C LEU A 84 2.70 -5.09 7.04
N ARG A 85 3.48 -5.22 8.11
CA ARG A 85 3.55 -4.28 9.22
C ARG A 85 4.80 -3.43 9.05
N GLY A 86 4.67 -2.13 9.28
CA GLY A 86 5.80 -1.21 9.25
C GLY A 86 5.55 0.01 10.12
N GLY A 87 6.51 0.93 10.07
CA GLY A 87 6.35 2.28 10.60
C GLY A 87 6.19 3.29 9.45
N ASP A 88 6.63 4.51 9.69
CA ASP A 88 6.52 5.62 8.75
C ASP A 88 6.98 5.30 7.31
N GLU A 89 8.00 4.46 7.13
CA GLU A 89 8.53 4.15 5.78
C GLU A 89 7.49 3.46 4.89
N VAL A 90 6.71 2.54 5.47
CA VAL A 90 5.60 1.89 4.76
C VAL A 90 4.52 2.92 4.43
N ALA A 91 4.18 3.80 5.38
CA ALA A 91 3.21 4.86 5.15
C ALA A 91 3.62 5.80 3.99
N LEU A 92 4.89 6.16 3.91
CA LEU A 92 5.43 6.99 2.82
C LEU A 92 5.35 6.27 1.47
N VAL A 93 5.77 5.01 1.40
CA VAL A 93 5.74 4.22 0.17
C VAL A 93 4.31 4.05 -0.34
N VAL A 94 3.37 3.67 0.54
CA VAL A 94 1.96 3.51 0.19
C VAL A 94 1.35 4.83 -0.31
N ALA A 95 1.63 5.95 0.38
CA ALA A 95 1.11 7.24 -0.01
C ALA A 95 1.65 7.72 -1.37
N VAL A 96 2.95 7.56 -1.63
CA VAL A 96 3.52 7.88 -2.95
C VAL A 96 2.92 7.00 -4.03
N ARG A 97 2.85 5.68 -3.84
CA ARG A 97 2.24 4.77 -4.81
C ARG A 97 0.79 5.15 -5.14
N ALA A 98 -0.02 5.39 -4.13
CA ALA A 98 -1.41 5.79 -4.31
C ALA A 98 -1.49 7.08 -5.14
N ALA A 99 -0.71 8.10 -4.77
CA ALA A 99 -0.69 9.37 -5.45
C ALA A 99 -0.21 9.26 -6.91
N VAL A 100 0.88 8.53 -7.17
CA VAL A 100 1.41 8.29 -8.52
C VAL A 100 0.38 7.60 -9.41
N THR A 101 -0.36 6.63 -8.87
CA THR A 101 -1.36 5.88 -9.64
C THR A 101 -2.57 6.74 -10.00
N ALA A 102 -3.00 7.64 -9.10
CA ALA A 102 -4.16 8.49 -9.29
C ALA A 102 -3.86 9.79 -10.05
N LEU A 103 -2.61 10.29 -9.99
CA LEU A 103 -2.25 11.63 -10.47
C LEU A 103 -2.66 11.87 -11.93
N PRO A 104 -2.36 11.00 -12.91
CA PRO A 104 -2.69 11.29 -14.31
C PRO A 104 -4.19 11.39 -14.61
N ILE A 105 -5.02 10.65 -13.85
CA ILE A 105 -6.45 10.52 -14.11
C ILE A 105 -7.33 11.39 -13.20
N ALA A 106 -6.74 11.93 -12.13
CA ALA A 106 -7.46 12.74 -11.16
C ALA A 106 -7.92 14.08 -11.76
N SER A 107 -8.99 14.65 -11.21
CA SER A 107 -9.40 16.04 -11.51
C SER A 107 -8.26 17.03 -11.22
N LEU A 108 -8.14 18.11 -12.00
CA LEU A 108 -7.09 19.13 -11.85
C LEU A 108 -6.87 19.62 -10.41
N GLU A 109 -7.95 19.84 -9.65
CA GLU A 109 -7.87 20.24 -8.24
C GLU A 109 -7.13 19.20 -7.38
N ARG A 110 -7.46 17.92 -7.56
CA ARG A 110 -6.78 16.80 -6.89
C ARG A 110 -5.36 16.59 -7.40
N GLN A 111 -5.11 16.79 -8.70
CA GLN A 111 -3.77 16.69 -9.26
C GLN A 111 -2.79 17.62 -8.55
N ARG A 112 -3.20 18.85 -8.23
CA ARG A 112 -2.39 19.80 -7.45
C ARG A 112 -2.00 19.25 -6.08
N VAL A 113 -2.98 18.72 -5.33
CA VAL A 113 -2.75 18.13 -4.00
C VAL A 113 -1.85 16.90 -4.09
N LEU A 114 -2.11 16.01 -5.04
CA LEU A 114 -1.33 14.78 -5.25
C LEU A 114 0.10 15.09 -5.69
N ALA A 115 0.29 16.04 -6.62
CA ALA A 115 1.61 16.47 -7.06
C ALA A 115 2.44 17.08 -5.90
N ALA A 116 1.81 17.90 -5.05
CA ALA A 116 2.47 18.43 -3.85
C ALA A 116 2.82 17.32 -2.84
N GLY A 117 1.90 16.36 -2.66
CA GLY A 117 2.14 15.16 -1.85
C GLY A 117 3.34 14.37 -2.36
N ILE A 118 3.38 14.05 -3.65
CA ILE A 118 4.46 13.29 -4.30
C ILE A 118 5.81 13.98 -4.07
N LEU A 119 5.95 15.26 -4.42
CA LEU A 119 7.21 15.98 -4.24
C LEU A 119 7.68 15.97 -2.78
N SER A 120 6.76 16.19 -1.84
CA SER A 120 7.08 16.27 -0.41
C SER A 120 7.45 14.91 0.18
N LEU A 121 6.73 13.86 -0.20
CA LEU A 121 6.93 12.49 0.25
C LEU A 121 8.18 11.86 -0.38
N CYS A 122 8.42 12.05 -1.69
CA CYS A 122 9.64 11.59 -2.36
C CYS A 122 10.90 12.22 -1.74
N ALA A 123 10.86 13.52 -1.43
CA ALA A 123 11.96 14.18 -0.72
C ALA A 123 12.17 13.61 0.69
N LEU A 124 11.10 13.16 1.37
CA LEU A 124 11.22 12.54 2.69
C LEU A 124 11.76 11.10 2.62
N LEU A 125 11.31 10.31 1.63
CA LEU A 125 11.85 8.98 1.34
C LEU A 125 13.36 9.04 1.09
N GLU A 126 13.80 10.01 0.27
CA GLU A 126 15.21 10.23 -0.02
C GLU A 126 16.00 10.66 1.21
N ARG A 127 15.50 11.66 1.98
CA ARG A 127 16.15 12.09 3.22
C ARG A 127 16.29 10.99 4.27
N ARG A 128 15.36 10.03 4.29
CA ARG A 128 15.38 8.89 5.21
C ARG A 128 16.14 7.68 4.66
N GLY A 129 16.63 7.73 3.43
CA GLY A 129 17.34 6.62 2.80
C GLY A 129 16.47 5.39 2.54
N VAL A 130 15.15 5.56 2.40
CA VAL A 130 14.24 4.43 2.13
C VAL A 130 14.45 3.93 0.70
N PRO A 131 14.70 2.62 0.48
CA PRO A 131 14.97 2.07 -0.85
C PRO A 131 13.73 2.16 -1.75
N SER A 132 13.64 3.25 -2.52
CA SER A 132 12.43 3.66 -3.25
C SER A 132 12.76 4.25 -4.63
N HIS A 133 13.91 3.89 -5.21
CA HIS A 133 14.39 4.45 -6.48
C HIS A 133 13.35 4.32 -7.60
N ASP A 134 12.88 3.09 -7.88
CA ASP A 134 11.94 2.83 -8.98
C ASP A 134 10.61 3.57 -8.79
N LEU A 135 10.11 3.61 -7.56
CA LEU A 135 8.89 4.33 -7.21
C LEU A 135 9.06 5.85 -7.40
N ARG A 136 10.24 6.40 -7.07
CA ARG A 136 10.55 7.81 -7.33
C ARG A 136 10.67 8.10 -8.83
N GLU A 137 11.23 7.19 -9.63
CA GLU A 137 11.25 7.34 -11.10
C GLU A 137 9.84 7.31 -11.70
N GLU A 138 8.98 6.40 -11.23
CA GLU A 138 7.56 6.41 -11.58
C GLU A 138 6.86 7.73 -11.19
N ALA A 139 7.20 8.27 -10.02
CA ALA A 139 6.68 9.54 -9.56
C ALA A 139 7.09 10.73 -10.45
N HIS A 140 8.34 10.77 -10.91
CA HIS A 140 8.79 11.78 -11.86
C HIS A 140 8.02 11.69 -13.17
N ARG A 141 7.87 10.49 -13.73
CA ARG A 141 7.08 10.28 -14.96
C ARG A 141 5.63 10.72 -14.82
N ALA A 142 4.97 10.37 -13.71
CA ALA A 142 3.59 10.79 -13.48
C ALA A 142 3.46 12.31 -13.33
N LEU A 143 4.46 13.00 -12.77
CA LEU A 143 4.48 14.47 -12.70
C LEU A 143 4.67 15.12 -14.08
N ASP A 144 5.41 14.49 -14.98
CA ASP A 144 5.63 14.97 -16.34
C ASP A 144 4.35 14.90 -17.20
N GLU A 145 3.43 13.97 -16.89
CA GLU A 145 2.11 13.88 -17.52
C GLU A 145 1.17 15.03 -17.12
N VAL A 146 1.43 15.71 -16.00
CA VAL A 146 0.59 16.80 -15.46
C VAL A 146 1.39 18.09 -15.18
N PRO A 147 2.03 18.68 -16.21
CA PRO A 147 3.04 19.73 -16.03
C PRO A 147 2.53 20.96 -15.28
N ASP A 148 1.26 21.32 -15.44
CA ASP A 148 0.66 22.47 -14.75
C ASP A 148 0.47 22.20 -13.25
N ALA A 149 0.02 21.00 -12.88
CA ALA A 149 -0.09 20.60 -11.48
C ALA A 149 1.29 20.46 -10.84
N ALA A 150 2.26 19.88 -11.55
CA ALA A 150 3.63 19.76 -11.09
C ALA A 150 4.30 21.13 -10.87
N ARG A 151 4.12 22.08 -11.79
CA ARG A 151 4.62 23.46 -11.64
C ARG A 151 3.99 24.15 -10.43
N TRP A 152 2.66 24.07 -10.32
CA TRP A 152 1.93 24.63 -9.18
C TRP A 152 2.45 24.05 -7.85
N ALA A 153 2.64 22.74 -7.79
CA ALA A 153 3.11 22.05 -6.59
C ALA A 153 4.51 22.50 -6.16
N ARG A 154 5.45 22.64 -7.11
CA ARG A 154 6.80 23.15 -6.83
C ARG A 154 6.75 24.56 -6.23
N THR A 155 5.96 25.45 -6.81
CA THR A 155 5.78 26.82 -6.28
C THR A 155 5.13 26.81 -4.89
N HIS A 156 4.10 25.97 -4.71
CA HIS A 156 3.35 25.87 -3.46
C HIS A 156 4.24 25.39 -2.30
N ILE A 157 5.00 24.31 -2.50
CA ILE A 157 5.91 23.77 -1.49
C ILE A 157 6.98 24.81 -1.10
N ALA A 158 7.55 25.51 -2.08
CA ALA A 158 8.54 26.56 -1.82
C ALA A 158 7.98 27.74 -1.00
N SER A 159 6.67 27.97 -1.04
CA SER A 159 6.00 29.04 -0.28
C SER A 159 5.65 28.66 1.16
N ILE A 160 5.70 27.37 1.53
CA ILE A 160 5.33 26.90 2.87
C ILE A 160 6.55 26.97 3.82
N PRO A 161 6.43 27.64 4.99
CA PRO A 161 7.50 27.66 5.98
C PRO A 161 7.83 26.25 6.49
N SER A 162 9.12 25.90 6.52
CA SER A 162 9.65 24.58 6.88
C SER A 162 9.21 24.04 8.26
N ARG A 163 8.87 24.90 9.23
CA ARG A 163 8.32 24.46 10.53
C ARG A 163 6.89 23.90 10.47
N ARG A 164 6.13 24.19 9.40
CA ARG A 164 4.76 23.65 9.17
C ARG A 164 4.77 22.39 8.31
N ALA A 165 5.88 22.07 7.65
CA ALA A 165 6.01 20.96 6.70
C ALA A 165 6.34 19.61 7.36
N ARG A 166 5.89 19.39 8.60
CA ARG A 166 6.07 18.07 9.24
C ARG A 166 5.04 17.12 8.65
N ILE A 167 5.46 16.31 7.69
CA ILE A 167 4.68 15.20 7.17
C ILE A 167 4.72 14.08 8.21
N ASP A 168 3.54 13.68 8.67
CA ASP A 168 3.32 12.59 9.60
C ASP A 168 2.43 11.49 8.98
N GLY A 169 2.07 10.46 9.75
CA GLY A 169 1.19 9.39 9.27
C GLY A 169 -0.19 9.90 8.83
N ILE A 170 -0.73 10.93 9.50
CA ILE A 170 -2.02 11.54 9.12
C ILE A 170 -1.92 12.14 7.72
N SER A 171 -0.81 12.80 7.41
CA SER A 171 -0.54 13.37 6.09
C SER A 171 -0.51 12.28 5.00
N CYS A 172 0.05 11.11 5.31
CA CYS A 172 0.07 9.96 4.38
C CYS A 172 -1.34 9.41 4.13
N GLU A 173 -2.14 9.22 5.18
CA GLU A 173 -3.53 8.76 5.06
C GLU A 173 -4.40 9.74 4.25
N LEU A 174 -4.20 11.06 4.40
CA LEU A 174 -4.91 12.07 3.61
C LEU A 174 -4.54 12.03 2.12
N VAL A 175 -3.27 11.81 1.80
CA VAL A 175 -2.81 11.63 0.41
C VAL A 175 -3.45 10.37 -0.18
N VAL A 176 -3.45 9.26 0.55
CA VAL A 176 -4.11 8.01 0.14
C VAL A 176 -5.61 8.23 -0.10
N ALA A 177 -6.32 8.86 0.84
CA ALA A 177 -7.74 9.14 0.69
C ALA A 177 -8.03 10.02 -0.53
N THR A 178 -7.20 11.03 -0.78
CA THR A 178 -7.30 11.90 -1.95
C THR A 178 -7.08 11.13 -3.25
N ALA A 179 -6.09 10.25 -3.28
CA ALA A 179 -5.75 9.42 -4.45
C ALA A 179 -6.88 8.43 -4.77
N VAL A 180 -7.36 7.70 -3.76
CA VAL A 180 -8.42 6.70 -3.90
C VAL A 180 -9.71 7.36 -4.40
N VAL A 181 -10.16 8.44 -3.76
CA VAL A 181 -11.36 9.17 -4.23
C VAL A 181 -11.15 9.80 -5.60
N GLY A 182 -9.92 10.27 -5.89
CA GLY A 182 -9.54 10.82 -7.18
C GLY A 182 -9.64 9.80 -8.31
N ALA A 183 -9.14 8.58 -8.10
CA ALA A 183 -9.22 7.49 -9.06
C ALA A 183 -10.67 6.98 -9.22
N ALA A 184 -11.39 6.78 -8.11
CA ALA A 184 -12.78 6.30 -8.14
C ALA A 184 -13.75 7.25 -8.87
N ARG A 185 -13.44 8.56 -8.87
CA ARG A 185 -14.26 9.60 -9.50
C ARG A 185 -13.62 10.16 -10.77
N ALA A 186 -12.60 9.51 -11.30
CA ALA A 186 -11.94 9.94 -12.51
C ALA A 186 -12.88 9.82 -13.72
N CYS A 187 -12.73 10.73 -14.68
CA CYS A 187 -13.47 10.68 -15.93
C CYS A 187 -12.74 9.74 -16.92
N VAL A 188 -12.73 8.45 -16.59
CA VAL A 188 -12.11 7.37 -17.37
C VAL A 188 -13.10 6.23 -17.52
N ASP A 189 -12.93 5.40 -18.55
CA ASP A 189 -13.86 4.31 -18.86
C ASP A 189 -13.93 3.25 -17.75
N ASP A 190 -12.80 2.95 -17.10
CA ASP A 190 -12.67 1.88 -16.10
C ASP A 190 -11.89 2.34 -14.85
N PRO A 191 -12.54 3.07 -13.92
CA PRO A 191 -11.91 3.51 -12.67
C PRO A 191 -11.54 2.34 -11.75
N ASP A 192 -12.25 1.21 -11.83
CA ASP A 192 -11.99 0.03 -10.99
C ASP A 192 -10.61 -0.57 -11.30
N THR A 193 -10.21 -0.63 -12.58
CA THR A 193 -8.86 -1.09 -12.96
C THR A 193 -7.78 -0.22 -12.32
N HIS A 194 -8.00 1.09 -12.22
CA HIS A 194 -7.06 1.99 -11.56
C HIS A 194 -7.01 1.77 -10.05
N LEU A 195 -8.16 1.54 -9.39
CA LEU A 195 -8.23 1.25 -7.95
C LEU A 195 -7.57 -0.09 -7.60
N ILE A 196 -7.87 -1.14 -8.35
CA ILE A 196 -7.29 -2.47 -8.15
C ILE A 196 -5.77 -2.40 -8.36
N ARG A 197 -5.31 -1.84 -9.49
CA ARG A 197 -3.88 -1.63 -9.77
C ARG A 197 -3.19 -0.83 -8.67
N MET A 198 -3.84 0.19 -8.13
CA MET A 198 -3.31 1.00 -7.04
C MET A 198 -3.04 0.15 -5.79
N LEU A 199 -3.98 -0.71 -5.40
CA LEU A 199 -3.80 -1.61 -4.27
C LEU A 199 -2.74 -2.67 -4.56
N THR A 200 -2.80 -3.32 -5.74
CA THR A 200 -1.83 -4.36 -6.13
C THR A 200 -0.41 -3.82 -6.06
N ALA A 201 -0.15 -2.67 -6.70
CA ALA A 201 1.19 -2.08 -6.73
C ALA A 201 1.64 -1.58 -5.35
N ALA A 202 0.73 -1.12 -4.49
CA ALA A 202 1.06 -0.74 -3.13
C ALA A 202 1.45 -1.96 -2.27
N VAL A 203 0.74 -3.08 -2.42
CA VAL A 203 1.11 -4.35 -1.78
C VAL A 203 2.48 -4.81 -2.29
N ASP A 204 2.73 -4.77 -3.60
CA ASP A 204 4.02 -5.14 -4.21
C ASP A 204 5.18 -4.27 -3.66
N ASP A 205 4.98 -2.95 -3.58
CA ASP A 205 5.98 -2.01 -3.06
C ASP A 205 6.32 -2.30 -1.59
N VAL A 206 5.31 -2.56 -0.76
CA VAL A 206 5.50 -2.86 0.66
C VAL A 206 6.14 -4.24 0.86
N GLU A 207 5.76 -5.24 0.06
CA GLU A 207 6.43 -6.54 0.07
C GLU A 207 7.91 -6.41 -0.28
N ARG A 208 8.26 -5.64 -1.32
CA ARG A 208 9.66 -5.38 -1.69
C ARG A 208 10.43 -4.64 -0.60
N LEU A 209 9.80 -3.67 0.05
CA LEU A 209 10.41 -2.91 1.14
C LEU A 209 10.70 -3.78 2.38
N LEU A 210 9.75 -4.61 2.78
CA LEU A 210 9.85 -5.43 4.01
C LEU A 210 10.58 -6.75 3.81
N ARG A 211 10.61 -7.28 2.58
CA ARG A 211 11.29 -8.52 2.21
C ARG A 211 12.29 -8.22 1.09
N PRO A 212 13.37 -7.47 1.37
CA PRO A 212 14.41 -7.27 0.37
C PRO A 212 14.94 -8.63 -0.07
N ALA A 213 15.12 -8.82 -1.37
CA ALA A 213 15.64 -10.07 -1.91
C ALA A 213 16.91 -10.47 -1.13
N SER A 214 16.93 -11.68 -0.56
CA SER A 214 18.17 -12.21 0.01
C SER A 214 19.25 -12.14 -1.07
N PRO A 215 20.48 -11.69 -0.76
CA PRO A 215 21.58 -11.84 -1.69
C PRO A 215 21.62 -13.31 -2.10
N ALA A 216 21.65 -13.58 -3.41
CA ALA A 216 21.62 -14.92 -3.96
C ALA A 216 22.59 -15.80 -3.18
N THR A 217 22.07 -16.81 -2.49
CA THR A 217 22.89 -17.82 -1.85
C THR A 217 23.69 -18.48 -2.97
N THR A 218 24.99 -18.22 -3.03
CA THR A 218 25.91 -18.96 -3.89
C THR A 218 25.61 -20.45 -3.70
N PRO A 219 25.35 -21.22 -4.76
CA PRO A 219 25.08 -22.64 -4.62
C PRO A 219 26.21 -23.27 -3.79
N LEU A 220 25.85 -23.93 -2.69
CA LEU A 220 26.77 -24.76 -1.94
C LEU A 220 27.24 -25.84 -2.92
N GLU A 221 28.43 -25.69 -3.50
CA GLU A 221 29.05 -26.73 -4.30
C GLU A 221 29.04 -28.01 -3.46
N ALA A 222 28.26 -28.98 -3.92
CA ALA A 222 28.22 -30.29 -3.33
C ALA A 222 29.64 -30.87 -3.44
N ARG A 223 30.39 -30.86 -2.33
CA ARG A 223 31.63 -31.63 -2.19
C ARG A 223 31.25 -33.10 -2.29
N ILE A 224 31.35 -33.66 -3.50
CA ILE A 224 31.31 -35.09 -3.75
C ILE A 224 32.50 -35.70 -2.98
N PRO A 225 32.27 -36.57 -1.99
CA PRO A 225 33.38 -37.25 -1.32
C PRO A 225 34.05 -38.19 -2.32
N ALA A 226 35.39 -38.12 -2.41
CA ALA A 226 36.19 -38.96 -3.28
C ALA A 226 35.97 -40.46 -2.96
N PRO A 227 35.95 -41.35 -3.97
CA PRO A 227 35.78 -42.78 -3.74
C PRO A 227 36.99 -43.32 -2.96
N ALA A 228 36.70 -44.13 -1.94
CA ALA A 228 37.73 -44.85 -1.19
C ALA A 228 38.47 -45.81 -2.14
N ALA A 229 39.80 -45.67 -2.21
CA ALA A 229 40.65 -46.62 -2.91
C ALA A 229 40.67 -47.95 -2.16
N LEU A 230 40.54 -49.05 -2.90
CA LEU A 230 40.76 -50.43 -2.46
C LEU A 230 42.25 -50.70 -2.23
#